data_AF-U5EM25-F1
#
_entry.id   AF-U5EM25-F1
#
_cell.length_a   1.000
_cell.length_b   1.000
_cell.length_c   1.000
_cell.angle_alpha   90.00
_cell.angle_beta   90.00
_cell.angle_gamma   90.00
#
_symmetry.space_group_name_H-M   'P 1'
#
loop_
_entity.id
_entity.type
_entity.pdbx_description
1 polymer ?
#
loop_
_entity_poly.entity_id
_entity_poly.type
_entity_poly.pdbx_seq_one_letter_code
_entity_poly.pdbx_strand_id
1 'polypeptide(L)'
;MRIMATGEPGDFEDVVHPEAFNREGVQEPPACRGLGPEAFYATALWLRQAYADLRWDVHTVVTEGDLVVVHATMSGRQVGPFVAYDEAGEVAQVFPATGKSFATTQTHWIRVADGKVIEHWANRDDLGTSIQLGWNPPSPGYLLRMRRATKRARRAAAAG
;
A
#
# COMPACT_ATOMS: atom_id res chain seq x y z
N MET A 1 8.00 2.45 -10.08
CA MET A 1 7.08 1.50 -9.41
C MET A 1 7.73 0.16 -9.04
N ARG A 2 8.70 -0.37 -9.81
CA ARG A 2 9.42 -1.61 -9.48
C ARG A 2 9.99 -1.66 -8.05
N ILE A 3 10.53 -0.54 -7.56
CA ILE A 3 11.08 -0.44 -6.20
C ILE A 3 10.05 -0.77 -5.12
N MET A 4 8.75 -0.60 -5.36
CA MET A 4 7.71 -0.99 -4.38
C MET A 4 7.64 -2.50 -4.21
N ALA A 5 7.86 -3.27 -5.28
CA ALA A 5 7.79 -4.72 -5.27
C ALA A 5 9.07 -5.36 -4.70
N THR A 6 10.24 -4.85 -5.07
CA THR A 6 11.52 -5.53 -4.81
C THR A 6 12.69 -4.61 -4.46
N GLY A 7 12.49 -3.30 -4.36
CA GLY A 7 13.58 -2.36 -4.07
C GLY A 7 14.09 -2.47 -2.63
N GLU A 8 15.35 -2.12 -2.45
CA GLU A 8 16.05 -2.01 -1.17
C GLU A 8 16.06 -0.55 -0.68
N PRO A 9 16.37 -0.25 0.59
CA PRO A 9 16.34 1.11 1.13
C PRO A 9 17.04 2.17 0.26
N GLY A 10 18.23 1.85 -0.27
CA GLY A 10 19.00 2.75 -1.14
C GLY A 10 18.28 3.11 -2.45
N ASP A 11 17.48 2.20 -3.01
CA ASP A 11 16.70 2.49 -4.23
C ASP A 11 15.66 3.60 -3.97
N PHE A 12 15.17 3.72 -2.73
CA PHE A 12 14.26 4.79 -2.33
C PHE A 12 15.01 6.09 -2.08
N GLU A 13 16.20 6.03 -1.48
CA GLU A 13 17.04 7.23 -1.27
C GLU A 13 17.40 7.92 -2.58
N ASP A 14 17.58 7.16 -3.66
CA ASP A 14 17.92 7.68 -4.99
C ASP A 14 16.79 8.50 -5.61
N VAL A 15 15.52 8.15 -5.35
CA VAL A 15 14.36 8.67 -6.10
C VAL A 15 13.32 9.38 -5.25
N VAL A 16 13.37 9.28 -3.93
CA VAL A 16 12.45 9.92 -2.99
C VAL A 16 13.15 11.10 -2.32
N HIS A 17 12.53 12.27 -2.35
CA HIS A 17 13.05 13.48 -1.72
C HIS A 17 13.06 13.30 -0.19
N PRO A 18 14.04 13.82 0.57
CA PRO A 18 14.05 13.71 2.04
C PRO A 18 12.80 14.25 2.74
N GLU A 19 12.15 15.25 2.15
CA GLU A 19 10.90 15.85 2.64
C GLU A 19 9.64 15.27 1.97
N ALA A 20 9.77 14.16 1.24
CA ALA A 20 8.63 13.59 0.53
C ALA A 20 7.54 13.11 1.47
N PHE A 21 6.27 13.25 1.11
CA PHE A 21 5.18 12.66 1.86
C PHE A 21 4.18 11.93 0.97
N ASN A 22 3.56 10.89 1.53
CA ASN A 22 2.53 10.09 0.88
C ASN A 22 1.16 10.43 1.49
N ARG A 23 0.26 11.03 0.70
CA ARG A 23 -1.11 11.35 1.16
C ARG A 23 -1.92 10.09 1.49
N GLU A 24 -1.59 8.95 0.86
CA GLU A 24 -2.26 7.67 1.10
C GLU A 24 -1.84 6.99 2.43
N GLY A 25 -0.78 7.49 3.08
CA GLY A 25 -0.19 6.90 4.30
C GLY A 25 -1.15 6.84 5.50
N VAL A 26 -2.27 7.55 5.47
CA VAL A 26 -3.25 7.62 6.58
C VAL A 26 -3.83 6.26 6.93
N GLN A 27 -4.03 5.37 5.95
CA GLN A 27 -4.56 4.01 6.20
C GLN A 27 -3.46 2.94 6.34
N GLU A 28 -2.21 3.35 6.19
CA GLU A 28 -1.01 2.53 6.28
C GLU A 28 -0.46 2.51 7.73
N PRO A 29 0.48 1.60 8.06
CA PRO A 29 1.14 1.59 9.36
C PRO A 29 1.74 2.96 9.74
N PRO A 30 1.86 3.29 11.04
CA PRO A 30 2.45 4.57 11.48
C PRO A 30 3.83 4.88 10.89
N ALA A 31 4.67 3.87 10.66
CA ALA A 31 5.98 4.02 10.03
C ALA A 31 5.93 4.60 8.60
N CYS A 32 4.79 4.48 7.91
CA CYS A 32 4.59 4.99 6.55
C CYS A 32 4.19 6.48 6.51
N ARG A 33 3.92 7.09 7.68
CA ARG A 33 3.39 8.46 7.80
C ARG A 33 4.45 9.53 8.00
N GLY A 34 5.72 9.12 8.05
CA GLY A 34 6.86 10.03 8.12
C GLY A 34 7.14 10.72 6.79
N LEU A 35 8.27 11.44 6.76
CA LEU A 35 8.81 12.02 5.53
C LEU A 35 9.89 11.14 4.94
N GLY A 36 10.08 11.29 3.63
CA GLY A 36 11.27 10.83 2.94
C GLY A 36 11.32 9.35 2.58
N PRO A 37 12.51 8.88 2.14
CA PRO A 37 12.71 7.53 1.63
C PRO A 37 12.26 6.42 2.59
N GLU A 38 12.52 6.59 3.89
CA GLU A 38 12.18 5.60 4.92
C GLU A 38 10.67 5.34 4.97
N ALA A 39 9.85 6.40 4.92
CA ALA A 39 8.40 6.27 4.96
C ALA A 39 7.85 5.53 3.72
N PHE A 40 8.35 5.85 2.54
CA PHE A 40 7.96 5.17 1.30
C PHE A 40 8.45 3.70 1.27
N TYR A 41 9.63 3.42 1.82
CA TYR A 41 10.12 2.06 1.95
C TYR A 41 9.27 1.25 2.95
N ALA A 42 8.81 1.87 4.04
CA ALA A 42 7.86 1.24 4.97
C ALA A 42 6.55 0.85 4.27
N THR A 43 6.01 1.69 3.38
CA THR A 43 4.85 1.35 2.54
C THR A 43 5.14 0.12 1.67
N ALA A 44 6.32 0.06 1.05
CA ALA A 44 6.72 -1.09 0.24
C ALA A 44 6.79 -2.38 1.07
N LEU A 45 7.38 -2.33 2.26
CA LEU A 45 7.43 -3.48 3.17
C LEU A 45 6.04 -3.93 3.61
N TRP A 46 5.14 -3.00 3.92
CA TRP A 46 3.75 -3.32 4.29
C TRP A 46 3.01 -4.04 3.14
N LEU A 47 3.16 -3.57 1.91
CA LEU A 47 2.58 -4.24 0.74
C LEU A 47 3.17 -5.64 0.51
N ARG A 48 4.50 -5.79 0.62
CA ARG A 48 5.20 -7.08 0.46
C ARG A 48 4.86 -8.09 1.55
N GLN A 49 4.49 -7.63 2.76
CA GLN A 49 3.97 -8.53 3.81
C GLN A 49 2.61 -9.12 3.44
N ALA A 50 1.74 -8.33 2.79
CA ALA A 50 0.40 -8.78 2.41
C ALA A 50 0.42 -9.59 1.10
N TYR A 51 1.24 -9.19 0.13
CA TYR A 51 1.17 -9.66 -1.25
C TYR A 51 2.49 -10.28 -1.75
N ALA A 52 2.40 -11.45 -2.36
CA ALA A 52 3.46 -12.04 -3.18
C ALA A 52 3.25 -11.66 -4.65
N ASP A 53 4.32 -11.79 -5.45
CA ASP A 53 4.32 -11.57 -6.90
C ASP A 53 3.80 -10.18 -7.28
N LEU A 54 4.07 -9.20 -6.42
CA LEU A 54 3.61 -7.83 -6.58
C LEU A 54 4.23 -7.21 -7.84
N ARG A 55 3.40 -6.72 -8.76
CA ARG A 55 3.86 -6.06 -9.99
C ARG A 55 2.95 -4.92 -10.40
N TRP A 56 3.52 -3.97 -11.14
CA TRP A 56 2.80 -2.91 -11.81
C TRP A 56 3.10 -2.95 -13.31
N ASP A 57 2.04 -3.12 -14.09
CA ASP A 57 2.05 -3.00 -15.54
C ASP A 57 1.68 -1.55 -15.88
N VAL A 58 2.65 -0.74 -16.33
CA VAL A 58 2.45 0.69 -16.63
C VAL A 58 1.84 0.85 -18.02
N HIS A 59 0.69 1.51 -18.09
CA HIS A 59 -0.06 1.71 -19.34
C HIS A 59 0.20 3.08 -19.95
N THR A 60 0.25 4.12 -19.11
CA THR A 60 0.41 5.50 -19.57
C THR A 60 1.12 6.32 -18.51
N VAL A 61 2.00 7.20 -18.97
CA VAL A 61 2.64 8.22 -18.16
C VAL A 61 2.42 9.56 -18.85
N VAL A 62 1.91 10.54 -18.12
CA VAL A 62 1.81 11.93 -18.58
C VAL A 62 2.53 12.84 -17.61
N THR A 63 3.06 13.95 -18.12
CA THR A 63 3.81 14.93 -17.34
C THR A 63 3.34 16.33 -17.66
N GLU A 64 3.14 17.15 -16.64
CA GLU A 64 2.82 18.57 -16.77
C GLU A 64 3.56 19.35 -15.68
N GLY A 65 4.55 20.15 -16.08
CA GLY A 65 5.40 20.87 -15.12
C GLY A 65 6.13 19.91 -14.18
N ASP A 66 5.86 20.04 -12.88
CA ASP A 66 6.41 19.21 -11.79
C ASP A 66 5.57 17.95 -11.49
N LEU A 67 4.45 17.76 -12.20
CA LEU A 67 3.51 16.68 -11.97
C LEU A 67 3.74 15.54 -12.96
N VAL A 68 3.78 14.32 -12.43
CA VAL A 68 3.80 13.06 -13.18
C VAL A 68 2.57 12.24 -12.78
N VAL A 69 1.80 11.78 -13.77
CA VAL A 69 0.65 10.89 -13.54
C VAL A 69 0.90 9.57 -14.24
N VAL A 70 0.80 8.48 -13.49
CA VAL A 70 1.03 7.11 -13.96
C VAL A 70 -0.26 6.33 -13.85
N HIS A 71 -0.80 5.89 -14.98
CA HIS A 71 -1.88 4.89 -15.03
C HIS A 71 -1.26 3.50 -15.19
N ALA A 72 -1.57 2.59 -14.27
CA ALA A 72 -1.01 1.25 -14.23
C ALA A 72 -2.02 0.23 -13.71
N THR A 73 -1.76 -1.05 -13.96
CA THR A 73 -2.43 -2.16 -13.26
C THR A 73 -1.49 -2.73 -12.22
N MET A 74 -1.92 -2.74 -10.96
CA MET A 74 -1.27 -3.47 -9.89
C MET A 74 -1.82 -4.90 -9.85
N SER A 75 -0.96 -5.89 -9.66
CA SER A 75 -1.37 -7.27 -9.43
C SER A 75 -0.49 -7.97 -8.41
N GLY A 76 -1.02 -9.04 -7.83
CA GLY A 76 -0.32 -9.87 -6.86
C GLY A 76 -1.23 -10.95 -6.26
N ARG A 77 -0.68 -11.77 -5.36
CA ARG A 77 -1.41 -12.79 -4.60
C ARG A 77 -1.38 -12.48 -3.11
N GLN A 78 -2.55 -12.45 -2.46
CA GLN A 78 -2.62 -12.23 -1.01
C GLN A 78 -2.16 -13.47 -0.24
N VAL A 79 -0.92 -13.42 0.26
CA VAL A 79 -0.28 -14.50 1.03
C VAL A 79 -0.19 -14.20 2.52
N GLY A 80 -0.27 -12.91 2.90
CA GLY A 80 -0.25 -12.44 4.27
C GLY A 80 -1.50 -11.63 4.65
N PRO A 81 -1.64 -11.27 5.93
CA PRO A 81 -2.70 -10.37 6.35
C PRO A 81 -2.48 -8.97 5.77
N PHE A 82 -3.52 -8.36 5.23
CA PHE A 82 -3.52 -6.92 4.97
C PHE A 82 -4.08 -6.21 6.22
N VAL A 83 -3.27 -5.34 6.82
CA VAL A 83 -3.63 -4.61 8.06
C VAL A 83 -3.88 -3.16 7.68
N ALA A 84 -5.11 -2.70 7.90
CA ALA A 84 -5.50 -1.31 7.72
C ALA A 84 -5.52 -0.58 9.05
N TYR A 85 -5.09 0.67 9.04
CA TYR A 85 -4.98 1.54 10.21
C TYR A 85 -5.94 2.72 10.10
N ASP A 86 -6.31 3.29 11.24
CA ASP A 86 -7.10 4.53 11.30
C ASP A 86 -6.19 5.78 11.39
N GLU A 87 -6.79 6.96 11.40
CA GLU A 87 -6.07 8.24 11.48
C GLU A 87 -5.18 8.37 12.73
N ALA A 88 -5.54 7.70 13.82
CA ALA A 88 -4.75 7.69 15.05
C ALA A 88 -3.53 6.74 14.98
N GLY A 89 -3.44 5.91 13.95
CA GLY A 89 -2.38 4.91 13.82
C GLY A 89 -2.73 3.57 14.48
N GLU A 90 -3.98 3.40 14.89
CA GLU A 90 -4.46 2.17 15.52
C GLU A 90 -4.95 1.17 14.48
N VAL A 91 -4.89 -0.12 14.81
CA VAL A 91 -5.36 -1.18 13.90
C VAL A 91 -6.88 -1.06 13.73
N ALA A 92 -7.32 -0.59 12.56
CA ALA A 92 -8.73 -0.50 12.20
C ALA A 92 -9.28 -1.89 11.87
N GLN A 93 -8.60 -2.61 10.98
CA GLN A 93 -9.07 -3.90 10.48
C GLN A 93 -7.93 -4.77 9.97
N VAL A 94 -8.07 -6.09 10.13
CA VAL A 94 -7.18 -7.08 9.51
C VAL A 94 -7.99 -7.92 8.53
N PHE A 95 -7.48 -8.05 7.31
CA PHE A 95 -7.98 -8.93 6.26
C PHE A 95 -7.04 -10.13 6.15
N PRO A 96 -7.38 -11.29 6.74
CA PRO A 96 -6.54 -12.48 6.69
C PRO A 96 -6.32 -12.95 5.25
N ALA A 97 -5.15 -13.51 4.96
CA ALA A 97 -4.84 -14.04 3.64
C ALA A 97 -5.93 -14.99 3.13
N THR A 98 -6.36 -14.75 1.89
CA THR A 98 -7.31 -15.61 1.16
C THR A 98 -6.60 -16.50 0.14
N GLY A 99 -5.32 -16.26 -0.16
CA GLY A 99 -4.56 -16.97 -1.18
C GLY A 99 -4.96 -16.59 -2.62
N LYS A 100 -5.93 -15.70 -2.80
CA LYS A 100 -6.41 -15.26 -4.10
C LYS A 100 -5.47 -14.24 -4.72
N SER A 101 -5.49 -14.19 -6.05
CA SER A 101 -4.80 -13.16 -6.82
C SER A 101 -5.74 -12.03 -7.18
N PHE A 102 -5.18 -10.85 -7.42
CA PHE A 102 -5.90 -9.70 -7.94
C PHE A 102 -5.12 -9.03 -9.07
N ALA A 103 -5.84 -8.30 -9.92
CA ALA A 103 -5.30 -7.34 -10.87
C ALA A 103 -6.28 -6.18 -11.01
N THR A 104 -5.86 -4.97 -10.63
CA THR A 104 -6.73 -3.78 -10.58
C THR A 104 -5.99 -2.52 -11.01
N THR A 105 -6.72 -1.58 -11.60
CA THR A 105 -6.16 -0.33 -12.09
C THR A 105 -5.90 0.67 -10.98
N GLN A 106 -4.84 1.44 -11.14
CA GLN A 106 -4.44 2.53 -10.25
C GLN A 106 -3.94 3.71 -11.08
N THR A 107 -4.22 4.91 -10.62
CA THR A 107 -3.58 6.13 -11.11
C THR A 107 -2.79 6.74 -9.96
N HIS A 108 -1.49 6.87 -10.14
CA HIS A 108 -0.59 7.51 -9.19
C HIS A 108 -0.25 8.90 -9.67
N TRP A 109 -0.41 9.86 -8.79
CA TRP A 109 -0.04 11.24 -9.00
C TRP A 109 1.18 11.53 -8.14
N ILE A 110 2.20 12.08 -8.79
CA ILE A 110 3.53 12.22 -8.22
C ILE A 110 3.98 13.64 -8.52
N ARG A 111 4.30 14.42 -7.48
CA ARG A 111 5.02 15.68 -7.66
C ARG A 111 6.51 15.42 -7.54
N VAL A 112 7.30 16.11 -8.36
CA VAL A 112 8.76 15.98 -8.40
C VAL A 112 9.43 17.32 -8.06
N ALA A 113 10.39 17.30 -7.14
CA ALA A 113 11.28 18.41 -6.83
C ALA A 113 12.72 17.90 -6.78
N ASP A 114 13.67 18.66 -7.30
CA ASP A 114 15.09 18.29 -7.36
C ASP A 114 15.34 16.91 -8.00
N GLY A 115 14.54 16.57 -9.00
CA GLY A 115 14.59 15.29 -9.69
C GLY A 115 14.07 14.10 -8.90
N LYS A 116 13.51 14.31 -7.69
CA LYS A 116 12.99 13.28 -6.79
C LYS A 116 11.51 13.46 -6.48
N VAL A 117 10.84 12.37 -6.11
CA VAL A 117 9.45 12.39 -5.65
C VAL A 117 9.35 13.21 -4.36
N ILE A 118 8.60 14.30 -4.36
CA ILE A 118 8.32 15.13 -3.18
C ILE A 118 6.90 14.91 -2.64
N GLU A 119 5.99 14.39 -3.46
CA GLU A 119 4.60 14.17 -3.04
C GLU A 119 3.99 13.01 -3.83
N HIS A 120 3.15 12.21 -3.16
CA HIS A 120 2.40 11.12 -3.80
C HIS A 120 0.95 11.06 -3.31
N TRP A 121 0.02 10.82 -4.24
CA TRP A 121 -1.37 10.41 -3.97
C TRP A 121 -1.89 9.49 -5.07
N ALA A 122 -2.98 8.75 -4.80
CA ALA A 122 -3.46 7.77 -5.77
C ALA A 122 -4.98 7.63 -5.82
N ASN A 123 -5.48 7.22 -6.98
CA ASN A 123 -6.80 6.63 -7.12
C ASN A 123 -6.63 5.15 -7.42
N ARG A 124 -7.17 4.29 -6.55
CA ARG A 124 -7.05 2.83 -6.66
C ARG A 124 -8.43 2.20 -6.78
N ASP A 125 -8.55 1.13 -7.57
CA ASP A 125 -9.73 0.27 -7.55
C ASP A 125 -9.68 -0.70 -6.35
N ASP A 126 -9.82 -0.13 -5.14
CA ASP A 126 -9.84 -0.90 -3.89
C ASP A 126 -11.10 -1.77 -3.79
N LEU A 127 -12.21 -1.35 -4.39
CA LEU A 127 -13.44 -2.14 -4.45
C LEU A 127 -13.25 -3.40 -5.32
N GLY A 128 -12.75 -3.25 -6.55
CA GLY A 128 -12.43 -4.39 -7.42
C GLY A 128 -11.41 -5.31 -6.79
N THR A 129 -10.42 -4.76 -6.08
CA THR A 129 -9.44 -5.55 -5.32
C THR A 129 -10.13 -6.36 -4.22
N SER A 130 -11.02 -5.73 -3.45
CA SER A 130 -11.78 -6.39 -2.38
C SER A 130 -12.68 -7.52 -2.90
N ILE A 131 -13.27 -7.36 -4.10
CA ILE A 131 -14.11 -8.38 -4.73
C ILE A 131 -13.25 -9.56 -5.19
N GLN A 132 -12.16 -9.30 -5.91
CA GLN A 132 -11.25 -10.35 -6.40
C GLN A 132 -10.62 -11.14 -5.24
N LEU A 133 -10.27 -10.46 -4.14
CA LEU A 133 -9.74 -11.09 -2.93
C LEU A 133 -10.82 -11.76 -2.06
N GLY A 134 -12.11 -11.61 -2.39
CA GLY A 134 -13.23 -12.22 -1.66
C GLY A 134 -13.52 -11.58 -0.30
N TRP A 135 -13.13 -10.32 -0.12
CA TRP A 135 -13.49 -9.52 1.04
C TRP A 135 -14.90 -8.94 0.91
N ASN A 136 -15.39 -8.76 -0.32
CA ASN A 136 -16.71 -8.19 -0.59
C ASN A 136 -17.49 -8.99 -1.67
N PRO A 137 -18.67 -9.54 -1.35
CA PRO A 137 -19.22 -9.70 0.00
C PRO A 137 -18.41 -10.77 0.76
N PRO A 138 -18.17 -10.59 2.08
CA PRO A 138 -17.43 -11.56 2.85
C PRO A 138 -18.33 -12.75 3.23
N SER A 139 -17.75 -13.96 3.26
CA SER A 139 -18.46 -15.11 3.85
C SER A 139 -18.54 -14.96 5.38
N PRO A 140 -19.54 -15.57 6.05
CA PRO A 140 -19.63 -15.56 7.51
C PRO A 140 -18.38 -16.10 8.21
N GLY A 141 -17.76 -17.15 7.66
CA GLY A 141 -16.51 -17.70 8.16
C GLY A 141 -15.33 -16.73 8.02
N TYR A 142 -15.28 -15.98 6.93
CA TYR A 142 -14.26 -14.95 6.73
C TYR A 142 -14.42 -13.79 7.71
N LEU A 143 -15.65 -13.31 7.96
CA LEU A 143 -15.93 -12.28 8.97
C LEU A 143 -15.42 -12.68 10.37
N LEU A 144 -15.62 -13.94 10.76
CA LEU A 144 -15.12 -14.44 12.04
C LEU A 144 -13.58 -14.45 12.09
N ARG A 145 -12.92 -14.83 10.99
CA ARG A 145 -11.45 -14.79 10.88
C ARG A 145 -10.94 -13.35 10.97
N MET A 146 -11.58 -12.40 10.29
CA MET A 146 -11.24 -10.97 10.38
C MET A 146 -11.35 -10.47 11.82
N ARG A 147 -12.47 -10.71 12.50
CA ARG A 147 -12.67 -10.28 13.90
C ARG A 147 -11.60 -10.84 14.84
N ARG A 148 -11.26 -12.12 14.70
CA ARG A 148 -10.20 -12.76 15.50
C ARG A 148 -8.84 -12.15 15.21
N ALA A 149 -8.50 -11.94 13.95
CA ALA A 149 -7.23 -11.35 13.52
C ALA A 149 -7.08 -9.90 14.00
N THR A 150 -8.10 -9.06 13.84
CA THR A 150 -8.12 -7.68 14.34
C THR A 150 -7.94 -7.63 15.86
N LYS A 151 -8.65 -8.48 16.61
CA LYS A 151 -8.51 -8.55 18.08
C LYS A 151 -7.09 -8.95 18.49
N ARG A 152 -6.47 -9.90 17.78
CA ARG A 152 -5.09 -10.32 18.05
C ARG A 152 -4.10 -9.20 17.74
N ALA A 153 -4.24 -8.53 16.60
CA ALA A 153 -3.36 -7.44 16.19
C ALA A 153 -3.41 -6.25 17.17
N ARG A 154 -4.62 -5.82 17.59
CA ARG A 154 -4.79 -4.78 18.61
C ARG A 154 -4.14 -5.14 19.95
N ARG A 155 -4.27 -6.41 20.37
CA ARG A 155 -3.63 -6.88 21.61
C ARG A 155 -2.10 -6.90 21.52
N ALA A 156 -1.56 -7.25 20.35
CA ALA A 156 -0.12 -7.22 20.14
C ALA A 156 0.41 -5.78 20.12
N ALA A 157 -0.31 -4.85 19.49
CA ALA A 157 0.04 -3.43 19.46
C ALA A 157 0.01 -2.79 20.86
N ALA A 158 -0.96 -3.15 21.71
CA ALA A 158 -1.05 -2.64 23.08
C ALA A 158 -0.04 -3.24 24.06
N ALA A 159 0.73 -4.26 23.66
CA ALA A 159 1.69 -4.96 24.50
C ALA A 159 3.15 -4.61 24.19
N GLY A 160 3.41 -3.86 23.11
CA GLY A 160 4.71 -3.30 22.75
C GLY A 160 4.77 -1.82 23.10
#